data_AF-A0A0K9FCQ1-F1
#
_entry.id   AF-A0A0K9FCQ1-F1
#
_cell.length_a   1.000
_cell.length_b   1.000
_cell.length_c   1.000
_cell.angle_alpha   90.00
_cell.angle_beta   90.00
_cell.angle_gamma   90.00
#
_symmetry.space_group_name_H-M   'P 1'
#
loop_
_entity.id
_entity.type
_entity.pdbx_description
1 polymer ?
#
loop_
_entity_poly.entity_id
_entity_poly.type
_entity_poly.pdbx_seq_one_letter_code
_entity_poly.pdbx_strand_id
1 'polypeptide(L)'
;MTIVASFGELFIPIFYLYQIIFYFFFRKKEPKESSLKYYKFTCVTNFLIFCATIPVGLFIGIMATDSGEHQMISFILGFLFITGLPLLFFTWSLRDYLILQRSNK
;
A
#
# COMPACT_ATOMS: atom_id res chain seq x y z
N MET A 1 -15.07 21.55 10.89
CA MET A 1 -14.47 20.28 11.36
C MET A 1 -15.30 19.06 10.98
N THR A 2 -16.64 19.11 11.02
CA THR A 2 -17.53 17.98 10.69
C THR A 2 -17.42 17.46 9.25
N ILE A 3 -17.23 18.33 8.26
CA ILE A 3 -17.07 17.94 6.84
C ILE A 3 -15.76 17.18 6.60
N VAL A 4 -14.68 17.56 7.28
CA VAL A 4 -13.36 16.90 7.14
C VAL A 4 -13.36 15.53 7.82
N ALA A 5 -14.00 15.43 8.99
CA ALA A 5 -14.16 14.15 9.70
C ALA A 5 -14.99 13.15 8.88
N SER A 6 -16.15 13.58 8.36
CA SER A 6 -17.01 12.75 7.51
C SER A 6 -16.35 12.35 6.18
N PHE A 7 -15.49 13.22 5.60
CA PHE A 7 -14.68 12.87 4.44
C PHE A 7 -13.66 11.76 4.78
N GLY A 8 -12.94 11.88 5.90
CA GLY A 8 -12.00 10.84 6.34
C GLY A 8 -12.68 9.49 6.56
N GLU A 9 -13.83 9.49 7.24
CA GLU A 9 -14.58 8.26 7.56
C GLU A 9 -15.08 7.49 6.33
N LEU A 10 -15.40 8.18 5.23
CA LEU A 10 -15.87 7.53 4.01
C LEU A 10 -14.72 7.15 3.06
N PHE A 11 -13.77 8.07 2.84
CA PHE A 11 -12.75 7.89 1.81
C PHE A 11 -11.64 6.93 2.22
N ILE A 12 -11.29 6.85 3.51
CA ILE A 12 -10.24 5.95 4.00
C ILE A 12 -10.64 4.48 3.82
N PRO A 13 -11.84 4.01 4.24
CA PRO A 13 -12.29 2.65 3.95
C PRO A 13 -12.39 2.35 2.45
N ILE A 14 -12.89 3.29 1.65
CA ILE A 14 -12.98 3.13 0.19
C ILE A 14 -11.58 2.95 -0.42
N PHE A 15 -10.61 3.72 0.03
CA PHE A 15 -9.22 3.62 -0.40
C PHE A 15 -8.64 2.22 -0.12
N TYR A 16 -8.78 1.71 1.11
CA TYR A 16 -8.31 0.35 1.41
C TYR A 16 -9.11 -0.73 0.67
N LEU A 17 -10.42 -0.58 0.54
CA LEU A 17 -11.25 -1.51 -0.20
C LEU A 17 -10.83 -1.58 -1.68
N TYR A 18 -10.58 -0.43 -2.30
CA TYR A 18 -10.03 -0.34 -3.65
C TYR A 18 -8.70 -1.07 -3.75
N GLN A 19 -7.78 -0.86 -2.80
CA GLN A 19 -6.49 -1.54 -2.81
C GLN A 19 -6.61 -3.05 -2.65
N ILE A 20 -7.48 -3.54 -1.76
CA ILE A 20 -7.74 -4.98 -1.56
C ILE A 20 -8.31 -5.59 -2.84
N ILE A 21 -9.33 -4.95 -3.43
CA ILE A 21 -9.94 -5.39 -4.69
C ILE A 21 -8.88 -5.43 -5.79
N PHE A 22 -8.12 -4.33 -5.96
CA PHE A 22 -7.03 -4.23 -6.92
C PHE A 22 -6.03 -5.39 -6.75
N TYR A 23 -5.60 -5.67 -5.52
CA TYR A 23 -4.70 -6.77 -5.23
C TYR A 23 -5.28 -8.13 -5.63
N PHE A 24 -6.55 -8.41 -5.32
CA PHE A 24 -7.19 -9.68 -5.71
C PHE A 24 -7.35 -9.82 -7.23
N PHE A 25 -7.69 -8.73 -7.94
CA PHE A 25 -7.77 -8.74 -9.40
C PHE A 25 -6.41 -8.98 -10.05
N PHE A 26 -5.34 -8.36 -9.52
CA PHE A 26 -3.99 -8.54 -10.04
C PHE A 26 -3.32 -9.83 -9.54
N ARG A 27 -3.81 -10.44 -8.47
CA ARG A 27 -3.42 -11.77 -8.05
C ARG A 27 -4.21 -12.80 -8.84
N LYS A 28 -3.88 -12.96 -10.13
CA LYS A 28 -4.47 -13.98 -11.00
C LYS A 28 -4.32 -15.36 -10.32
N LYS A 29 -5.42 -16.13 -10.26
CA LYS A 29 -5.40 -17.54 -9.84
C LYS A 29 -4.55 -18.32 -10.86
N GLU A 30 -3.49 -18.90 -10.33
CA GLU A 30 -2.52 -19.81 -10.95
C GLU A 30 -1.33 -19.21 -11.74
N PRO A 31 -0.09 -19.63 -11.41
CA PRO A 31 1.15 -19.18 -12.07
C PRO A 31 1.36 -19.76 -13.47
N LYS A 32 0.40 -20.50 -14.02
CA LYS A 32 0.58 -21.26 -15.27
C LYS A 32 0.54 -20.41 -16.55
N GLU A 33 0.07 -19.16 -16.48
CA GLU A 33 -0.03 -18.28 -17.68
C GLU A 33 0.53 -16.85 -17.50
N SER A 34 0.98 -16.46 -16.30
CA SER A 34 1.42 -15.08 -16.05
C SER A 34 2.89 -14.88 -16.49
N SER A 35 3.08 -14.24 -17.64
CA SER A 35 4.41 -13.88 -18.15
C SER A 35 5.21 -13.00 -17.16
N LEU A 36 6.54 -13.08 -17.19
CA LEU A 36 7.45 -12.21 -16.40
C LEU A 36 7.11 -10.71 -16.55
N LYS A 37 6.63 -10.32 -17.74
CA LYS A 37 6.17 -8.95 -18.04
C LYS A 37 5.01 -8.51 -17.14
N TYR A 38 4.08 -9.43 -16.82
CA TYR A 38 2.97 -9.19 -15.92
C TYR A 38 3.44 -8.90 -14.48
N TYR A 39 4.27 -9.78 -13.91
CA TYR A 39 4.80 -9.56 -12.55
C TYR A 39 5.65 -8.29 -12.45
N LYS A 40 6.43 -7.98 -13.49
CA LYS A 40 7.16 -6.72 -13.57
C LYS A 40 6.20 -5.52 -13.55
N PHE A 41 5.13 -5.56 -14.34
CA PHE A 41 4.13 -4.50 -14.39
C PHE A 41 3.43 -4.31 -13.03
N THR A 42 2.99 -5.40 -12.39
CA THR A 42 2.37 -5.37 -11.06
C THR A 42 3.33 -4.81 -10.01
N CYS A 43 4.60 -5.25 -10.02
CA CYS A 43 5.61 -4.75 -9.09
C CYS A 43 5.87 -3.24 -9.23
N VAL A 44 6.00 -2.75 -10.47
CA VAL A 44 6.20 -1.32 -10.74
C VAL A 44 4.97 -0.51 -10.33
N THR A 45 3.76 -1.01 -10.62
CA THR A 45 2.52 -0.32 -10.26
C THR A 45 2.37 -0.21 -8.73
N ASN A 46 2.59 -1.29 -7.99
CA ASN A 46 2.54 -1.27 -6.53
C ASN A 46 3.62 -0.37 -5.92
N PHE A 47 4.81 -0.32 -6.52
CA PHE A 47 5.86 0.60 -6.11
C PHE A 47 5.44 2.07 -6.27
N LEU A 48 4.85 2.42 -7.43
CA LEU A 48 4.36 3.78 -7.68
C LEU A 48 3.23 4.16 -6.72
N ILE A 49 2.30 3.24 -6.44
CA ILE A 49 1.24 3.45 -5.45
C ILE A 49 1.84 3.69 -4.06
N PHE A 50 2.78 2.85 -3.62
CA PHE A 50 3.47 3.06 -2.34
C PHE A 50 4.13 4.44 -2.27
N CYS A 51 4.90 4.83 -3.30
CA CYS A 51 5.51 6.15 -3.36
C CYS A 51 4.48 7.29 -3.29
N ALA A 52 3.36 7.17 -3.99
CA ALA A 52 2.28 8.17 -3.96
C ALA A 52 1.63 8.30 -2.58
N THR A 53 1.65 7.25 -1.76
CA THR A 53 1.11 7.28 -0.40
C THR A 53 2.06 7.87 0.64
N ILE A 54 3.36 7.99 0.34
CA ILE A 54 4.36 8.50 1.30
C ILE A 54 4.05 9.92 1.76
N PRO A 55 3.77 10.92 0.90
CA PRO A 55 3.47 12.28 1.36
C PRO A 55 2.25 12.35 2.28
N VAL A 56 1.21 11.57 1.96
CA VAL A 56 -0.01 11.48 2.79
C VAL A 56 0.28 10.78 4.10
N GLY A 57 1.05 9.68 4.08
CA GLY A 57 1.49 8.99 5.30
C GLY A 57 2.34 9.87 6.21
N LEU A 58 3.26 10.68 5.65
CA LEU A 58 4.04 11.64 6.42
C LEU A 58 3.15 12.71 7.06
N PHE A 59 2.19 13.25 6.29
CA PHE A 59 1.24 14.23 6.80
C PHE A 59 0.41 13.67 7.96
N ILE A 60 -0.21 12.49 7.78
CA ILE A 60 -1.01 11.84 8.82
C ILE A 60 -0.15 11.42 10.02
N GLY A 61 1.07 10.92 9.78
CA GLY A 61 2.02 10.58 10.83
C GLY A 61 2.36 11.78 11.71
N ILE A 62 2.67 12.94 11.11
CA ILE A 62 2.93 14.18 11.87
C ILE A 62 1.69 14.60 12.66
N MET A 63 0.51 14.59 12.03
CA MET A 63 -0.74 14.95 12.72
C MET A 63 -1.05 14.03 13.90
N ALA A 64 -0.71 12.74 13.80
CA ALA A 64 -0.89 11.78 14.88
C ALA A 64 0.02 12.06 16.10
N THR A 65 1.13 12.79 15.94
CA THR A 65 2.01 13.14 17.07
C THR A 65 1.39 14.14 18.05
N ASP A 66 0.33 14.84 17.64
CA ASP A 66 -0.39 15.79 18.48
C ASP A 66 -1.25 15.10 19.57
N SER A 67 -1.44 13.78 19.48
CA SER A 67 -2.43 13.05 20.30
C SER A 67 -1.93 12.43 21.62
N GLY A 68 -0.67 12.65 22.07
CA GLY A 68 -0.23 12.16 23.40
C GLY A 68 1.27 11.99 23.64
N GLU A 69 1.63 11.38 24.77
CA GLU A 69 3.01 11.32 25.33
C GLU A 69 4.03 10.55 24.48
N HIS A 70 3.60 9.67 23.57
CA HIS A 70 4.48 8.81 22.77
C HIS A 70 4.56 9.23 21.29
N GLN A 71 5.11 10.42 21.04
CA GLN A 71 5.16 11.04 19.71
C GLN A 71 5.69 10.11 18.60
N MET A 72 6.79 9.38 18.85
CA MET A 72 7.38 8.50 17.85
C MET A 72 6.48 7.30 17.50
N ILE A 73 5.82 6.70 18.49
CA ILE A 73 4.90 5.57 18.26
C ILE A 73 3.69 6.07 17.48
N SER A 74 3.11 7.20 17.88
CA SER A 74 1.97 7.79 17.17
C SER A 74 2.31 8.16 15.73
N PHE A 75 3.50 8.70 15.48
CA PHE A 75 3.99 8.95 14.13
C PHE A 75 4.04 7.68 13.29
N ILE A 76 4.68 6.63 13.81
CA ILE A 76 4.83 5.35 13.11
C ILE A 76 3.47 4.75 12.80
N LEU A 77 2.54 4.75 13.76
CA LEU A 77 1.19 4.24 13.57
C LEU A 77 0.41 5.04 12.52
N GLY A 78 0.46 6.38 12.58
CA GLY A 78 -0.20 7.23 11.59
C GLY A 78 0.37 7.07 10.18
N PHE A 79 1.70 6.96 10.07
CA PHE A 79 2.39 6.73 8.81
C PHE A 79 2.05 5.35 8.21
N LEU A 80 2.15 4.31 9.03
CA LEU A 80 1.88 2.93 8.61
C LEU A 80 0.40 2.66 8.37
N PHE A 81 -0.50 3.44 8.97
CA PHE A 81 -1.91 3.37 8.63
C PHE A 81 -2.07 3.56 7.12
N ILE A 82 -1.65 4.72 6.59
CA ILE A 82 -1.77 5.04 5.16
C ILE A 82 -0.88 4.17 4.26
N THR A 83 0.38 3.95 4.67
CA THR A 83 1.39 3.35 3.79
C THR A 83 1.57 1.84 3.96
N GLY A 84 1.07 1.25 5.05
CA GLY A 84 1.33 -0.14 5.41
C GLY A 84 0.78 -1.14 4.41
N LEU A 85 -0.46 -0.95 3.96
CA LEU A 85 -1.09 -1.83 2.96
C LEU A 85 -0.45 -1.68 1.56
N PRO A 86 -0.18 -0.45 1.05
CA PRO A 86 0.66 -0.25 -0.13
C PRO A 86 2.04 -0.93 -0.04
N LEU A 87 2.72 -0.79 1.10
CA LEU A 87 4.03 -1.40 1.34
C LEU A 87 3.94 -2.93 1.33
N LEU A 88 2.90 -3.51 1.92
CA LEU A 88 2.67 -4.95 1.94
C LEU A 88 2.46 -5.49 0.51
N PHE A 89 1.69 -4.80 -0.32
CA PHE A 89 1.48 -5.22 -1.71
C PHE A 89 2.71 -5.04 -2.58
N PHE A 90 3.48 -3.98 -2.36
CA PHE A 90 4.77 -3.81 -3.03
C PHE A 90 5.73 -4.93 -2.67
N THR A 91 5.95 -5.19 -1.38
CA THR A 91 6.88 -6.23 -0.90
C THR A 91 6.48 -7.62 -1.39
N TRP A 92 5.18 -7.94 -1.41
CA TRP A 92 4.68 -9.20 -1.95
C TRP A 92 4.96 -9.33 -3.46
N SER A 93 4.62 -8.29 -4.23
CA SER A 93 4.83 -8.30 -5.69
C SER A 93 6.31 -8.35 -6.08
N LEU A 94 7.19 -7.73 -5.28
CA LEU A 94 8.63 -7.78 -5.45
C LEU A 94 9.15 -9.20 -5.20
N ARG A 95 8.71 -9.85 -4.12
CA ARG A 95 9.06 -11.24 -3.82
C ARG A 95 8.70 -12.17 -4.99
N ASP A 96 7.46 -12.08 -5.47
CA ASP A 96 6.97 -12.93 -6.56
C ASP A 96 7.77 -12.69 -7.86
N TYR A 97 8.06 -11.43 -8.18
CA TYR A 97 8.89 -11.07 -9.33
C TYR A 97 10.31 -11.65 -9.23
N LEU A 98 10.96 -11.54 -8.07
CA LEU A 98 12.32 -12.05 -7.85
C LEU A 98 12.38 -13.58 -7.96
N ILE A 99 11.39 -14.29 -7.42
CA ILE A 99 11.30 -15.75 -7.52
C ILE A 99 11.17 -16.18 -8.99
N LEU A 100 10.27 -15.53 -9.75
CA LEU A 100 10.07 -15.86 -11.16
C LEU A 100 11.26 -15.48 -12.04
N GLN A 101 11.92 -14.36 -11.74
CA GLN A 101 13.14 -13.94 -12.44
C GLN A 101 14.28 -14.95 -12.22
N ARG A 102 14.40 -15.50 -11.02
CA ARG A 102 15.38 -16.54 -10.71
C ARG A 102 15.07 -17.87 -11.43
N SER A 103 13.79 -18.23 -11.56
CA SER A 103 13.38 -19.47 -12.24
C SER A 103 13.51 -19.42 -13.77
N ASN A 104 13.50 -18.22 -14.38
CA ASN A 104 13.67 -18.04 -15.82
C ASN A 104 15.13 -17.82 -16.25
N LYS A 105 16.08 -17.80 -15.32
CA LYS A 105 17.52 -17.75 -15.56
C LYS A 105 18.09 -19.16 -15.58
#